data_AF-A0A7W6H3N3-F1
#
_entry.id   AF-A0A7W6H3N3-F1
#
_cell.length_a   1.000
_cell.length_b   1.000
_cell.length_c   1.000
_cell.angle_alpha   90.00
_cell.angle_beta   90.00
_cell.angle_gamma   90.00
#
_symmetry.space_group_name_H-M   'P 1'
#
loop_
_entity.id
_entity.type
_entity.pdbx_description
1 polymer ?
#
loop_
_entity_poly.entity_id
_entity_poly.type
_entity_poly.pdbx_seq_one_letter_code
_entity_poly.pdbx_strand_id
1 'polypeptide(L)'
;MKPAPRALYIELKRRFNGVNNGAIILSHRDAATALNVHRNTIGGLFDTLQERGFIRMTQAPYLGPSGIGRASVWALEEVPIHEGQPAPKAFASWTKTKSPHKNQDKVA
;
A
#
# COMPACT_ATOMS: atom_id res chain seq x y z
N MET A 1 -6.56 6.18 -11.01
CA MET A 1 -6.63 5.11 -10.00
C MET A 1 -8.10 4.76 -9.76
N LYS A 2 -8.46 3.49 -9.57
CA LYS A 2 -9.85 3.10 -9.25
C LYS A 2 -10.28 3.69 -7.88
N PRO A 3 -11.59 3.74 -7.55
CA PRO A 3 -12.06 4.24 -6.25
C PRO A 3 -11.57 3.43 -5.05
N ALA A 4 -11.55 2.09 -5.13
CA ALA A 4 -11.23 1.24 -3.98
C ALA A 4 -9.80 1.43 -3.42
N PRO A 5 -8.72 1.52 -4.22
CA PRO A 5 -7.40 1.86 -3.69
C PRO A 5 -7.36 3.25 -3.04
N ARG A 6 -8.12 4.23 -3.56
CA ARG A 6 -8.22 5.57 -2.96
C ARG A 6 -8.87 5.52 -1.58
N ALA A 7 -9.92 4.71 -1.42
CA ALA A 7 -10.57 4.48 -0.13
C ALA A 7 -9.61 3.84 0.88
N LEU A 8 -8.81 2.85 0.45
CA LEU A 8 -7.79 2.24 1.29
C LEU A 8 -6.73 3.25 1.74
N TYR A 9 -6.32 4.14 0.84
CA TYR A 9 -5.37 5.20 1.18
C TYR A 9 -5.94 6.17 2.23
N ILE A 10 -7.21 6.56 2.10
CA ILE A 10 -7.90 7.39 3.09
C ILE A 10 -7.97 6.67 4.45
N GLU A 11 -8.23 5.36 4.48
CA GLU A 11 -8.23 4.59 5.72
C GLU A 11 -6.86 4.58 6.40
N LEU A 12 -5.77 4.45 5.65
CA LEU A 12 -4.42 4.58 6.20
C LEU A 12 -4.16 5.98 6.75
N LYS A 13 -4.58 7.04 6.05
CA LYS A 13 -4.48 8.43 6.53
C LYS A 13 -5.29 8.65 7.81
N ARG A 14 -6.47 8.02 7.94
CA ARG A 14 -7.30 8.12 9.16
C ARG A 14 -6.63 7.48 10.37
N ARG A 15 -5.80 6.44 10.16
CA ARG A 15 -5.04 5.76 11.23
C ARG A 15 -3.72 6.45 11.55
N PHE A 16 -3.26 7.34 10.68
CA PHE A 16 -2.12 8.19 10.97
C PHE A 16 -2.49 9.24 12.01
N ASN A 17 -1.72 9.33 13.09
CA ASN A 17 -2.01 10.19 14.24
C ASN A 17 -1.06 11.39 14.35
N GLY A 18 -0.29 11.69 13.30
CA GLY A 18 0.71 12.77 13.28
C GLY A 18 2.13 12.29 13.60
N VAL A 19 2.30 11.18 14.32
CA VAL A 19 3.62 10.72 14.78
C VAL A 19 3.93 9.25 14.46
N ASN A 20 2.92 8.43 14.15
CA ASN A 20 3.09 6.99 13.88
C ASN A 20 3.39 6.66 12.40
N ASN A 21 3.95 7.58 11.62
CA ASN A 21 4.28 7.28 10.23
C ASN A 21 5.37 6.20 10.15
N GLY A 22 5.14 5.14 9.38
CA GLY A 22 5.99 3.94 9.39
C GLY A 22 5.66 2.94 10.49
N ALA A 23 4.72 3.27 11.38
CA ALA A 23 4.17 2.41 12.42
C ALA A 23 2.63 2.21 12.25
N ILE A 24 2.06 2.55 11.09
CA ILE A 24 0.61 2.43 10.85
C ILE A 24 0.25 0.96 10.66
N ILE A 25 -0.51 0.40 11.59
CA ILE A 25 -0.93 -1.00 11.55
C ILE A 25 -2.25 -1.14 10.81
N LEU A 26 -2.26 -1.94 9.73
CA LEU A 26 -3.48 -2.29 9.02
C LEU A 26 -3.34 -3.67 8.35
N SER A 27 -4.08 -4.65 8.85
CA SER A 27 -4.15 -5.99 8.25
C SER A 27 -5.10 -6.02 7.04
N HIS A 28 -4.94 -7.04 6.19
CA HIS A 28 -5.88 -7.29 5.10
C HIS A 28 -7.32 -7.51 5.58
N ARG A 29 -7.49 -8.14 6.76
CA ARG A 29 -8.80 -8.41 7.35
C ARG A 29 -9.43 -7.12 7.85
N ASP A 30 -8.69 -6.30 8.58
CA ASP A 30 -9.21 -5.04 9.11
C ASP A 30 -9.51 -4.05 7.99
N ALA A 31 -8.69 -4.04 6.93
CA ALA A 31 -8.95 -3.26 5.73
C ALA A 31 -10.22 -3.72 5.00
N ALA A 32 -10.45 -5.03 4.89
CA ALA A 32 -11.68 -5.60 4.31
C ALA A 32 -12.92 -5.13 5.07
N THR A 33 -12.88 -5.20 6.40
CA THR A 33 -13.95 -4.70 7.28
C THR A 33 -14.14 -3.20 7.12
N ALA A 34 -13.06 -2.41 7.16
CA ALA A 34 -13.12 -0.94 7.09
C ALA A 34 -13.68 -0.44 5.75
N LEU A 35 -13.37 -1.13 4.65
CA LEU A 35 -13.83 -0.76 3.31
C LEU A 35 -15.14 -1.45 2.91
N ASN A 36 -15.67 -2.35 3.75
CA ASN A 36 -16.83 -3.19 3.45
C ASN A 36 -16.69 -3.94 2.11
N VAL A 37 -15.56 -4.61 1.91
CA VAL A 37 -15.28 -5.43 0.71
C VAL A 37 -14.75 -6.80 1.07
N HIS A 38 -14.84 -7.74 0.13
CA HIS A 38 -14.31 -9.08 0.34
C HIS A 38 -12.78 -9.06 0.49
N ARG A 39 -12.25 -9.85 1.43
CA ARG A 39 -10.81 -9.91 1.77
C ARG A 39 -9.88 -10.16 0.58
N ASN A 40 -10.33 -10.96 -0.41
CA ASN A 40 -9.54 -11.26 -1.61
C ASN A 40 -9.31 -10.03 -2.51
N THR A 41 -10.08 -8.97 -2.32
CA THR A 41 -9.91 -7.70 -3.06
C THR A 41 -8.75 -6.89 -2.51
N ILE A 42 -8.53 -6.95 -1.19
CA ILE A 42 -7.65 -6.02 -0.47
C ILE A 42 -6.19 -6.12 -0.91
N GLY A 43 -5.70 -7.32 -1.22
CA GLY A 43 -4.31 -7.52 -1.68
C GLY A 43 -3.97 -6.63 -2.87
N GLY A 44 -4.78 -6.72 -3.93
CA GLY A 44 -4.59 -5.89 -5.13
C GLY A 44 -4.76 -4.39 -4.87
N LEU A 45 -5.48 -3.98 -3.82
CA LEU A 45 -5.58 -2.55 -3.45
C LEU A 45 -4.27 -2.05 -2.84
N PHE A 46 -3.67 -2.82 -1.91
CA PHE A 46 -2.35 -2.50 -1.35
C PHE A 46 -1.27 -2.50 -2.44
N ASP A 47 -1.28 -3.51 -3.32
CA ASP A 47 -0.35 -3.59 -4.45
C ASP A 47 -0.45 -2.33 -5.33
N THR A 48 -1.68 -1.92 -5.67
CA THR A 48 -1.91 -0.69 -6.47
C THR A 48 -1.36 0.56 -5.79
N LEU A 49 -1.49 0.69 -4.47
CA LEU A 49 -0.98 1.86 -3.74
C LEU A 49 0.54 1.86 -3.59
N GLN A 50 1.14 0.69 -3.35
CA GLN A 50 2.59 0.52 -3.29
C GLN A 50 3.23 0.77 -4.66
N GLU A 51 2.69 0.14 -5.71
CA GLU A 51 3.15 0.31 -7.10
C GLU A 51 3.13 1.78 -7.50
N ARG A 52 2.08 2.52 -7.10
CA ARG A 52 1.92 3.95 -7.40
C ARG A 52 2.67 4.86 -6.44
N GLY A 53 3.42 4.34 -5.48
CA GLY A 53 4.25 5.11 -4.57
C GLY A 53 3.48 5.96 -3.56
N PHE A 54 2.24 5.60 -3.21
CA PHE A 54 1.47 6.31 -2.18
C PHE A 54 1.77 5.83 -0.76
N ILE A 55 2.14 4.56 -0.62
CA ILE A 55 2.44 3.91 0.65
C ILE A 55 3.63 2.97 0.47
N ARG A 56 4.27 2.64 1.59
CA ARG A 56 5.31 1.62 1.65
C ARG A 56 5.12 0.72 2.86
N MET A 57 5.29 -0.59 2.66
CA MET A 57 5.32 -1.54 3.76
C MET A 57 6.64 -1.37 4.53
N THR A 58 6.56 -1.04 5.81
CA THR A 58 7.73 -0.94 6.70
C THR A 58 8.01 -2.25 7.42
N GLN A 59 6.99 -3.08 7.61
CA GLN A 59 7.12 -4.42 8.17
C GLN A 59 6.10 -5.37 7.53
N ALA A 60 6.59 -6.50 7.04
CA ALA A 60 5.76 -7.58 6.54
C ALA A 60 4.94 -8.24 7.67
N PRO A 61 3.75 -8.79 7.37
CA PRO A 61 3.03 -9.59 8.34
C PRO A 61 3.81 -10.88 8.62
N TYR A 62 3.79 -11.36 9.86
CA TYR A 62 4.46 -12.59 10.26
C TYR A 62 3.72 -13.28 11.41
N LEU A 63 4.01 -14.57 11.63
CA LEU A 63 3.49 -15.31 12.78
C LEU A 63 4.39 -15.06 13.99
N GLY A 64 3.84 -14.49 15.06
CA GLY A 64 4.59 -14.26 16.29
C GLY A 64 4.90 -15.56 17.05
N PRO A 65 5.86 -15.54 18.00
CA PRO A 65 6.25 -16.72 18.79
C PRO A 65 5.10 -17.35 19.58
N SER A 66 4.07 -16.57 19.93
CA SER A 66 2.85 -17.02 20.60
C SER A 66 1.81 -17.65 19.66
N GLY A 67 2.11 -17.79 18.35
CA GLY A 67 1.17 -18.25 17.34
C GLY A 67 0.14 -17.19 16.91
N ILE A 68 0.28 -15.94 17.38
CA ILE A 68 -0.60 -14.84 17.00
C ILE A 68 -0.04 -14.14 15.75
N GLY A 69 -0.85 -14.05 14.71
CA GLY A 69 -0.50 -13.33 13.48
C GLY A 69 -0.34 -11.84 13.72
N ARG A 70 0.76 -11.27 13.24
CA ARG A 70 1.05 -9.84 13.27
C ARG A 70 0.72 -9.23 11.92
N ALA A 71 -0.01 -8.11 11.95
CA ALA A 71 -0.40 -7.37 10.75
C ALA A 71 0.80 -6.66 10.11
N SER A 72 0.65 -6.30 8.83
CA SER A 72 1.59 -5.42 8.15
C SER A 72 1.57 -4.01 8.73
N VAL A 73 2.73 -3.37 8.64
CA VAL A 73 2.96 -2.00 9.08
C VAL A 73 3.32 -1.14 7.88
N TRP A 74 2.79 0.08 7.84
CA TRP A 74 2.80 0.95 6.68
C TRP A 74 3.33 2.34 7.00
N ALA A 75 3.91 2.98 5.98
CA ALA A 75 4.24 4.40 5.92
C ALA A 75 3.44 5.07 4.79
N LEU A 76 3.06 6.33 5.00
CA LEU A 76 2.56 7.23 3.97
C LEU A 76 3.75 7.92 3.30
N GLU A 77 3.84 7.84 1.98
CA GLU A 77 4.95 8.43 1.21
C GLU A 77 4.86 9.97 1.13
N GLU A 78 3.72 10.57 1.51
CA GLU A 78 3.54 12.03 1.58
C GLU A 78 4.03 12.66 2.89
N VAL A 79 4.35 11.84 3.90
CA VAL A 79 4.75 12.28 5.25
C VAL A 79 6.18 11.79 5.52
N PRO A 80 7.05 12.59 6.16
CA PRO A 80 8.35 12.09 6.60
C PRO A 80 8.20 11.06 7.73
N ILE A 81 9.14 10.12 7.82
CA ILE A 81 9.15 9.13 8.92
C ILE A 81 9.90 9.66 10.13
N HIS A 82 10.99 10.38 9.87
CA HIS A 82 11.80 11.01 10.90
C HIS A 82 11.71 12.52 10.74
N GLU A 83 11.71 13.22 11.88
CA GLU A 83 11.76 14.68 11.90
C GLU A 83 13.01 15.18 11.17
N GLY A 84 12.87 16.28 10.43
CA GLY A 84 13.95 16.88 9.65
C GLY A 84 14.29 16.20 8.32
N GLN A 85 13.69 15.04 8.00
CA GLN A 85 13.84 14.40 6.70
C GLN A 85 12.72 14.84 5.73
N PRO A 86 13.00 14.95 4.41
CA PRO A 86 11.95 15.18 3.43
C PRO A 86 11.04 13.95 3.30
N ALA A 87 9.75 14.19 3.01
CA ALA A 87 8.85 13.10 2.59
C ALA A 87 9.32 12.53 1.24
N PRO A 88 9.35 11.19 1.04
CA PRO A 88 9.94 10.64 -0.17
C PRO A 88 9.09 10.88 -1.43
N LYS A 89 7.76 10.99 -1.29
CA LYS A 89 6.82 11.35 -2.36
C LYS A 89 6.97 10.51 -3.63
N ALA A 90 7.17 9.19 -3.48
CA ALA A 90 7.38 8.28 -4.61
C ALA A 90 6.26 8.34 -5.69
N PHE A 91 5.03 8.70 -5.29
CA PHE A 91 3.93 8.92 -6.22
C PHE A 91 4.16 10.06 -7.23
N ALA A 92 5.02 11.04 -6.92
CA ALA A 92 5.27 12.18 -7.79
C ALA A 92 6.14 11.83 -9.01
N SER A 93 6.98 10.80 -8.89
CA SER A 93 7.83 10.28 -9.97
C SER A 93 7.24 9.04 -10.66
N TRP A 94 6.05 8.58 -10.24
CA TRP A 94 5.44 7.39 -10.80
C TRP A 94 5.05 7.58 -12.26
N THR A 95 5.45 6.64 -13.11
CA THR A 95 5.06 6.57 -14.52
C THR A 95 4.54 5.18 -14.85
N LYS A 96 3.56 5.08 -15.76
CA LYS A 96 3.02 3.79 -16.19
C LYS A 96 4.06 3.11 -17.09
N THR A 97 4.69 2.04 -16.61
CA THR A 97 5.54 1.19 -17.45
C THR A 97 4.71 0.67 -18.63
N LYS A 98 5.13 0.99 -19.86
CA LYS A 98 4.51 0.42 -21.06
C LYS A 98 4.83 -1.07 -21.08
N SER A 99 3.82 -1.94 -21.08
CA SER A 99 4.05 -3.37 -21.30
C SER A 99 4.76 -3.54 -22.66
N PRO A 100 5.79 -4.41 -22.75
CA PRO A 100 6.44 -4.68 -24.02
C PRO A 100 5.38 -5.11 -25.05
N HIS A 101 5.36 -4.46 -26.22
CA HIS A 101 4.51 -4.90 -27.33
C HIS A 101 4.88 -6.34 -27.68
N LYS A 102 3.92 -7.26 -27.59
CA LYS A 102 4.09 -8.60 -28.15
C LYS A 102 4.08 -8.45 -29.67
N ASN A 103 5.25 -8.54 -30.30
CA ASN A 103 5.34 -8.71 -31.74
C ASN A 103 4.70 -10.07 -32.06
N GLN A 104 3.51 -10.05 -32.66
CA GLN A 104 2.94 -11.24 -33.27
C GLN A 104 3.61 -11.39 -34.62
N ASP A 105 4.68 -12.19 -34.68
CA ASP A 105 5.25 -12.62 -35.95
C ASP A 105 4.20 -13.44 -36.69
N LYS A 106 3.64 -12.86 -37.75
CA LYS A 106 2.83 -13.56 -38.74
C LYS A 106 3.76 -14.49 -39.51
N VAL A 107 3.70 -15.79 -39.23
CA VAL A 107 4.18 -16.82 -40.16
C VAL A 107 3.09 -17.06 -41.20
N ALA A 108 3.47 -16.84 -42.46
CA ALA A 108 2.72 -17.08 -43.68
C ALA A 108 2.74 -18.56 -44.06
#